data_AF-A0A6C0FJR6-F1
#
_entry.id   AF-A0A6C0FJR6-F1
#
_cell.length_a   1.000
_cell.length_b   1.000
_cell.length_c   1.000
_cell.angle_alpha   90.00
_cell.angle_beta   90.00
_cell.angle_gamma   90.00
#
_symmetry.space_group_name_H-M   'P 1'
#
loop_
_entity.id
_entity.type
_entity.pdbx_description
1 polymer ?
#
loop_
_entity_poly.entity_id
_entity_poly.type
_entity_poly.pdbx_seq_one_letter_code
_entity_poly.pdbx_strand_id
1 'polypeptide(L)'
;MDLDDVADDLYGAPPDQFVARRDAAAKEARAAGDRDLAADITALRKPTVAAWLVNALLRDVPGLAEQLVALGDSLREAERSLDGAGMRDLSRQRRALVTSLVGRAKALGRQAGHKVGDAVAQEVDATLTAALADPGIARDVTSGRLTAGREFVGFGGIASGEPTDAPSRASRAPSARATDADDGGAAAKTSAPRSRAHLRVVEPPEPDPEPEPRETAADRRRRREREDAVANARRAREEAADASRTAREQLDDATRERDEQQQAAADAEQAATDARQEVDDLNAALVDLRHRLAAAQKASTRADEAETRATSTLHAREKEVTSAQRDLRHAERAEADATRAVERAEEALADLDGA
;
A
#
# COMPACT_ATOMS: atom_id res chain seq x y z
N MET A 1 -25.08 -17.62 -22.45
CA MET A 1 -24.74 -17.76 -21.03
C MET A 1 -23.78 -18.91 -20.97
N ASP A 2 -22.50 -18.60 -20.83
CA ASP A 2 -21.48 -19.62 -20.61
C ASP A 2 -21.33 -19.88 -19.09
N LEU A 3 -20.46 -20.83 -18.73
CA LEU A 3 -20.21 -21.17 -17.33
C LEU A 3 -19.58 -20.00 -16.55
N ASP A 4 -18.82 -19.15 -17.24
CA ASP A 4 -18.09 -18.06 -16.62
C ASP A 4 -19.03 -16.94 -16.20
N ASP A 5 -19.96 -16.54 -17.06
CA ASP A 5 -21.02 -15.58 -16.75
C ASP A 5 -21.82 -16.02 -15.51
N VAL A 6 -22.21 -17.30 -15.47
CA VAL A 6 -22.98 -17.87 -14.34
C VAL A 6 -22.17 -17.88 -13.07
N ALA A 7 -20.90 -18.29 -13.14
CA ALA A 7 -20.03 -18.31 -11.98
C ALA A 7 -19.81 -16.90 -11.41
N ASP A 8 -19.65 -15.88 -12.26
CA ASP A 8 -19.51 -14.50 -11.80
C ASP A 8 -20.75 -13.98 -11.07
N ASP A 9 -21.94 -14.28 -11.58
CA ASP A 9 -23.20 -13.92 -10.92
C ASP A 9 -23.37 -14.68 -9.58
N LEU A 10 -22.99 -15.95 -9.54
CA LEU A 10 -23.09 -16.78 -8.33
C LEU A 10 -22.11 -16.33 -7.24
N TYR A 11 -20.85 -16.09 -7.58
CA TYR A 11 -19.83 -15.66 -6.62
C TYR A 11 -19.95 -14.18 -6.25
N GLY A 12 -20.72 -13.38 -7.00
CA GLY A 12 -21.09 -12.01 -6.62
C GLY A 12 -22.25 -11.92 -5.61
N ALA A 13 -23.03 -12.99 -5.42
CA ALA A 13 -24.16 -13.00 -4.49
C ALA A 13 -23.75 -13.35 -3.05
N PRO A 14 -24.53 -12.95 -2.03
CA PRO A 14 -24.31 -13.39 -0.65
C PRO A 14 -24.33 -14.92 -0.51
N PRO A 15 -23.51 -15.51 0.37
CA PRO A 15 -23.32 -16.95 0.47
C PRO A 15 -24.61 -17.71 0.84
N ASP A 16 -25.56 -17.06 1.49
CA ASP A 16 -26.86 -17.64 1.84
C ASP A 16 -27.76 -17.82 0.62
N GLN A 17 -27.57 -17.02 -0.42
CA GLN A 17 -28.32 -17.12 -1.68
C GLN A 17 -27.65 -18.05 -2.69
N PHE A 18 -26.38 -18.41 -2.48
CA PHE A 18 -25.55 -19.13 -3.45
C PHE A 18 -26.21 -20.44 -3.93
N VAL A 19 -26.65 -21.28 -3.00
CA VAL A 19 -27.22 -22.60 -3.34
C VAL A 19 -28.52 -22.44 -4.13
N ALA A 20 -29.41 -21.55 -3.68
CA ALA A 20 -30.68 -21.30 -4.36
C ALA A 20 -30.48 -20.75 -5.77
N ARG A 21 -29.54 -19.81 -5.95
CA ARG A 21 -29.20 -19.25 -7.27
C ARG A 21 -28.53 -20.28 -8.18
N ARG A 22 -27.61 -21.10 -7.64
CA ARG A 22 -26.94 -22.16 -8.39
C ARG A 22 -27.94 -23.19 -8.91
N ASP A 23 -28.87 -23.61 -8.05
CA ASP A 23 -29.88 -24.60 -8.42
C ASP A 23 -30.87 -24.03 -9.45
N ALA A 24 -31.20 -22.74 -9.37
CA ALA A 24 -32.00 -22.03 -10.38
C ALA A 24 -31.28 -21.94 -11.73
N ALA A 25 -30.01 -21.51 -11.75
CA ALA A 25 -29.20 -21.42 -12.96
C ALA A 25 -28.99 -22.80 -13.61
N ALA A 26 -28.75 -23.84 -12.82
CA ALA A 26 -28.63 -25.20 -13.33
C ALA A 26 -29.97 -25.74 -13.88
N LYS A 27 -31.12 -25.29 -13.35
CA LYS A 27 -32.43 -25.65 -13.89
C LYS A 27 -32.69 -24.94 -15.22
N GLU A 28 -32.29 -23.68 -15.34
CA GLU A 28 -32.38 -22.89 -16.57
C GLU A 28 -31.52 -23.47 -17.69
N ALA A 29 -30.26 -23.82 -17.41
CA ALA A 29 -29.38 -24.50 -18.37
C ALA A 29 -29.98 -25.83 -18.88
N ARG A 30 -30.57 -26.64 -17.98
CA ARG A 30 -31.29 -27.87 -18.38
C ARG A 30 -32.49 -27.58 -19.26
N ALA A 31 -33.25 -26.52 -18.98
CA ALA A 31 -34.40 -26.11 -19.79
C ALA A 31 -33.99 -25.60 -21.18
N ALA A 32 -32.80 -24.99 -21.28
CA ALA A 32 -32.19 -24.58 -22.55
C ALA A 32 -31.56 -25.75 -23.35
N GLY A 33 -31.55 -26.97 -22.79
CA GLY A 33 -31.01 -28.17 -23.45
C GLY A 33 -29.51 -28.41 -23.20
N ASP A 34 -28.86 -27.56 -22.41
CA ASP A 34 -27.43 -27.67 -22.11
C ASP A 34 -27.19 -28.44 -20.80
N ARG A 35 -27.03 -29.76 -20.93
CA ARG A 35 -26.86 -30.67 -19.78
C ARG A 35 -25.45 -30.61 -19.20
N ASP A 36 -24.45 -30.32 -20.02
CA ASP A 36 -23.06 -30.26 -19.59
C ASP A 36 -22.83 -28.98 -18.77
N LEU A 37 -23.31 -27.84 -19.26
CA LEU A 37 -23.32 -26.58 -18.49
C LEU A 37 -24.06 -26.72 -17.16
N ALA A 38 -25.21 -27.40 -17.15
CA ALA A 38 -25.95 -27.63 -15.91
C ALA A 38 -25.19 -28.51 -14.91
N ALA A 39 -24.42 -29.49 -15.39
CA ALA A 39 -23.56 -30.33 -14.54
C ALA A 39 -22.43 -29.49 -13.94
N ASP A 40 -21.77 -28.67 -14.76
CA ASP A 40 -20.68 -27.79 -14.35
C ASP A 40 -21.16 -26.75 -13.32
N ILE A 41 -22.33 -26.13 -13.53
CA ILE A 41 -22.94 -25.21 -12.56
C ILE A 41 -23.20 -25.92 -11.22
N THR A 42 -23.72 -27.15 -11.23
CA THR A 42 -23.94 -27.90 -9.97
C THR A 42 -22.65 -28.30 -9.27
N ALA A 43 -21.54 -28.44 -10.00
CA ALA A 43 -20.23 -28.75 -9.44
C ALA A 43 -19.59 -27.55 -8.71
N LEU A 44 -20.07 -26.32 -8.96
CA LEU A 44 -19.59 -25.12 -8.26
C LEU A 44 -19.84 -25.22 -6.75
N ARG A 45 -18.75 -25.00 -5.99
CA ARG A 45 -18.76 -25.05 -4.53
C ARG A 45 -19.18 -23.71 -3.94
N LYS A 46 -19.95 -23.78 -2.85
CA LYS A 46 -20.32 -22.61 -2.05
C LYS A 46 -19.04 -21.99 -1.44
N PRO A 47 -18.84 -20.67 -1.58
CA PRO A 47 -17.70 -20.00 -0.97
C PRO A 47 -17.84 -19.93 0.56
N THR A 48 -16.71 -19.97 1.27
CA THR A 48 -16.67 -19.55 2.69
C THR A 48 -17.00 -18.06 2.83
N VAL A 49 -17.36 -17.61 4.03
CA VAL A 49 -17.67 -16.19 4.26
C VAL A 49 -16.47 -15.29 3.97
N ALA A 50 -15.25 -15.72 4.34
CA ALA A 50 -14.03 -14.98 4.03
C ALA A 50 -13.76 -14.91 2.51
N ALA A 51 -13.91 -16.04 1.80
CA ALA A 51 -13.75 -16.09 0.34
C ALA A 51 -14.77 -15.19 -0.38
N TRP A 52 -16.03 -15.23 0.05
CA TRP A 52 -17.07 -14.34 -0.46
C TRP A 52 -16.73 -12.86 -0.23
N LEU A 53 -16.21 -12.49 0.96
CA LEU A 53 -15.79 -11.12 1.24
C LEU A 53 -14.67 -10.65 0.31
N VAL A 54 -13.69 -11.51 0.00
CA VAL A 54 -12.62 -11.20 -0.95
C VAL A 54 -13.17 -11.05 -2.38
N ASN A 55 -14.08 -11.94 -2.81
CA ASN A 55 -14.75 -11.81 -4.10
C ASN A 55 -15.57 -10.51 -4.19
N ALA A 56 -16.25 -10.14 -3.10
CA ALA A 56 -17.01 -8.90 -3.01
C ALA A 56 -16.12 -7.66 -3.07
N LEU A 57 -14.94 -7.68 -2.43
CA LEU A 57 -13.98 -6.58 -2.50
C LEU A 57 -13.52 -6.28 -3.92
N LEU A 58 -13.25 -7.31 -4.72
CA LEU A 58 -12.83 -7.16 -6.12
C LEU A 58 -13.91 -6.55 -7.01
N ARG A 59 -15.18 -6.75 -6.66
CA ARG A 59 -16.33 -6.17 -7.37
C ARG A 59 -16.66 -4.76 -6.89
N ASP A 60 -16.41 -4.47 -5.62
CA ASP A 60 -16.73 -3.21 -4.98
C ASP A 60 -15.65 -2.13 -5.19
N VAL A 61 -14.38 -2.53 -5.32
CA VAL A 61 -13.24 -1.61 -5.50
C VAL A 61 -12.69 -1.77 -6.93
N PRO A 62 -13.05 -0.87 -7.86
CA PRO A 62 -12.49 -0.89 -9.21
C PRO A 62 -10.97 -0.75 -9.17
N GLY A 63 -10.25 -1.55 -9.95
CA GLY A 63 -8.78 -1.51 -10.02
C GLY A 63 -8.05 -2.31 -8.93
N LEU A 64 -8.79 -2.96 -8.01
CA LEU A 64 -8.17 -3.70 -6.90
C LEU A 64 -7.32 -4.88 -7.39
N ALA A 65 -7.75 -5.57 -8.45
CA ALA A 65 -7.01 -6.70 -9.01
C ALA A 65 -5.63 -6.25 -9.52
N GLU A 66 -5.60 -5.17 -10.30
CA GLU A 66 -4.38 -4.58 -10.84
C GLU A 66 -3.48 -4.06 -9.73
N GLN A 67 -4.06 -3.43 -8.70
CA GLN A 67 -3.32 -2.94 -7.54
C GLN A 67 -2.64 -4.06 -6.75
N LEU A 68 -3.34 -5.17 -6.50
CA LEU A 68 -2.77 -6.32 -5.79
C LEU A 68 -1.63 -6.95 -6.60
N VAL A 69 -1.81 -7.12 -7.91
CA VAL A 69 -0.76 -7.68 -8.79
C VAL A 69 0.46 -6.76 -8.83
N ALA A 70 0.27 -5.46 -9.07
CA ALA A 70 1.36 -4.49 -9.17
C ALA A 70 2.16 -4.37 -7.86
N LEU A 71 1.49 -4.34 -6.71
CA LEU A 71 2.16 -4.30 -5.40
C LEU A 71 2.90 -5.60 -5.10
N GLY A 72 2.30 -6.75 -5.42
CA GLY A 72 2.96 -8.05 -5.27
C GLY A 72 4.21 -8.17 -6.15
N ASP A 73 4.16 -7.70 -7.40
CA ASP A 73 5.30 -7.68 -8.30
C ASP A 73 6.42 -6.77 -7.79
N SER A 74 6.08 -5.57 -7.30
CA SER A 74 7.03 -4.64 -6.71
C SER A 74 7.72 -5.22 -5.47
N LEU A 75 6.97 -5.92 -4.61
CA LEU A 75 7.53 -6.59 -3.42
C LEU A 75 8.54 -7.68 -3.81
N ARG A 76 8.19 -8.52 -4.78
CA ARG A 76 9.10 -9.58 -5.27
C ARG A 76 10.32 -9.00 -5.97
N GLU A 77 10.17 -7.89 -6.68
CA GLU A 77 11.30 -7.24 -7.34
C GLU A 77 12.27 -6.62 -6.34
N ALA A 78 11.76 -5.94 -5.31
CA ALA A 78 12.58 -5.41 -4.22
C ALA A 78 13.30 -6.53 -3.44
N GLU A 79 12.68 -7.70 -3.29
CA GLU A 79 13.32 -8.88 -2.71
C GLU A 79 14.46 -9.43 -3.59
N ARG A 80 14.23 -9.56 -4.90
CA ARG A 80 15.26 -10.02 -5.86
C ARG A 80 16.44 -9.06 -5.97
N SER A 81 16.20 -7.76 -5.91
CA SER A 81 17.23 -6.73 -6.00
C SER A 81 17.93 -6.47 -4.66
N LEU A 82 17.50 -7.13 -3.57
CA LEU A 82 18.00 -6.93 -2.19
C LEU A 82 17.89 -5.46 -1.73
N ASP A 83 16.89 -4.73 -2.22
CA ASP A 83 16.63 -3.34 -1.82
C ASP A 83 15.96 -3.30 -0.44
N GLY A 84 16.78 -3.22 0.60
CA GLY A 84 16.31 -3.15 1.99
C GLY A 84 15.50 -1.89 2.31
N ALA A 85 15.70 -0.78 1.59
CA ALA A 85 14.94 0.45 1.80
C ALA A 85 13.56 0.36 1.13
N GLY A 86 13.52 -0.03 -0.14
CA GLY A 86 12.28 -0.29 -0.87
C GLY A 86 11.43 -1.37 -0.22
N MET A 87 12.05 -2.43 0.33
CA MET A 87 11.34 -3.47 1.08
C MET A 87 10.61 -2.93 2.32
N ARG A 88 11.21 -1.98 3.06
CA ARG A 88 10.56 -1.36 4.22
C ARG A 88 9.36 -0.52 3.80
N ASP A 89 9.47 0.19 2.69
CA ASP A 89 8.43 1.09 2.19
C ASP A 89 7.25 0.31 1.62
N LEU A 90 7.53 -0.67 0.76
CA LEU A 90 6.54 -1.60 0.22
C LEU A 90 5.87 -2.43 1.32
N SER A 91 6.60 -2.80 2.39
CA SER A 91 6.00 -3.46 3.56
C SER A 91 5.03 -2.56 4.34
N ARG A 92 5.26 -1.24 4.38
CA ARG A 92 4.30 -0.27 4.96
C ARG A 92 3.08 -0.13 4.06
N GLN A 93 3.28 -0.02 2.75
CA GLN A 93 2.19 0.04 1.77
C GLN A 93 1.31 -1.22 1.82
N ARG A 94 1.92 -2.42 1.89
CA ARG A 94 1.21 -3.70 2.10
C ARG A 94 0.31 -3.65 3.32
N ARG A 95 0.86 -3.29 4.49
CA ARG A 95 0.09 -3.24 5.74
C ARG A 95 -1.06 -2.25 5.67
N ALA A 96 -0.85 -1.07 5.10
CA ALA A 96 -1.88 -0.05 4.94
C ALA A 96 -3.01 -0.53 4.00
N LEU A 97 -2.65 -1.13 2.85
CA LEU A 97 -3.62 -1.65 1.88
C LEU A 97 -4.47 -2.77 2.51
N VAL A 98 -3.83 -3.80 3.08
CA VAL A 98 -4.55 -4.94 3.67
C VAL A 98 -5.46 -4.47 4.82
N THR A 99 -5.00 -3.57 5.70
CA THR A 99 -5.82 -3.02 6.79
C THR A 99 -7.06 -2.30 6.25
N SER A 100 -6.89 -1.48 5.21
CA SER A 100 -7.99 -0.77 4.56
C SER A 100 -9.01 -1.74 3.94
N LEU A 101 -8.53 -2.76 3.21
CA LEU A 101 -9.37 -3.76 2.57
C LEU A 101 -10.13 -4.63 3.58
N VAL A 102 -9.50 -5.03 4.68
CA VAL A 102 -10.17 -5.74 5.78
C VAL A 102 -11.27 -4.86 6.40
N GLY A 103 -11.00 -3.57 6.59
CA GLY A 103 -12.01 -2.59 7.03
C GLY A 103 -13.20 -2.51 6.07
N ARG A 104 -12.94 -2.48 4.76
CA ARG A 104 -13.96 -2.47 3.71
C ARG A 104 -14.74 -3.77 3.64
N ALA A 105 -14.09 -4.93 3.74
CA ALA A 105 -14.74 -6.24 3.82
C ALA A 105 -15.68 -6.32 5.04
N LYS A 106 -15.27 -5.83 6.20
CA LYS A 106 -16.16 -5.73 7.37
C LYS A 106 -17.40 -4.88 7.08
N ALA A 107 -17.27 -3.80 6.30
CA ALA A 107 -18.41 -2.97 5.91
C ALA A 107 -19.34 -3.66 4.91
N LEU A 108 -18.80 -4.34 3.89
CA LEU A 108 -19.55 -5.13 2.91
C LEU A 108 -20.33 -6.27 3.58
N GLY A 109 -19.70 -6.98 4.51
CA GLY A 109 -20.36 -8.00 5.33
C GLY A 109 -21.57 -7.44 6.08
N ARG A 110 -21.41 -6.27 6.74
CA ARG A 110 -22.53 -5.61 7.44
C ARG A 110 -23.67 -5.19 6.51
N GLN A 111 -23.35 -4.65 5.33
CA GLN A 111 -24.35 -4.27 4.33
C GLN A 111 -25.16 -5.47 3.84
N ALA A 112 -24.51 -6.64 3.72
CA ALA A 112 -25.15 -7.89 3.35
C ALA A 112 -25.83 -8.62 4.54
N GLY A 113 -25.84 -8.04 5.74
CA GLY A 113 -26.47 -8.64 6.92
C GLY A 113 -25.62 -9.69 7.67
N HIS A 114 -24.34 -9.84 7.32
CA HIS A 114 -23.42 -10.76 7.96
C HIS A 114 -22.53 -10.07 9.01
N LYS A 115 -22.53 -10.58 10.24
CA LYS A 115 -21.59 -10.14 11.28
C LYS A 115 -20.21 -10.75 11.01
N VAL A 116 -19.27 -9.92 10.55
CA VAL A 116 -17.88 -10.33 10.34
C VAL A 116 -17.15 -10.35 11.68
N GLY A 117 -16.94 -11.55 12.24
CA GLY A 117 -16.12 -11.75 13.44
C GLY A 117 -14.62 -11.65 13.16
N ASP A 118 -13.82 -11.60 14.23
CA ASP A 118 -12.37 -11.39 14.10
C ASP A 118 -11.66 -12.53 13.36
N ALA A 119 -12.09 -13.79 13.55
CA ALA A 119 -11.56 -14.94 12.82
C ALA A 119 -11.73 -14.81 11.29
N VAL A 120 -12.92 -14.35 10.84
CA VAL A 120 -13.18 -14.16 9.41
C VAL A 120 -12.36 -12.98 8.86
N ALA A 121 -12.22 -11.91 9.64
CA ALA A 121 -11.39 -10.78 9.26
C ALA A 121 -9.91 -11.16 9.12
N GLN A 122 -9.43 -12.02 10.02
CA GLN A 122 -8.07 -12.55 9.97
C GLN A 122 -7.86 -13.48 8.76
N GLU A 123 -8.84 -14.31 8.40
CA GLU A 123 -8.78 -15.14 7.20
C GLU A 123 -8.75 -14.31 5.90
N VAL A 124 -9.51 -13.19 5.87
CA VAL A 124 -9.45 -12.22 4.77
C VAL A 124 -8.08 -11.55 4.69
N ASP A 125 -7.52 -11.10 5.81
CA ASP A 125 -6.17 -10.54 5.88
C ASP A 125 -5.13 -11.53 5.35
N ALA A 126 -5.15 -12.76 5.87
CA ALA A 126 -4.22 -13.83 5.48
C ALA A 126 -4.30 -14.12 3.98
N THR A 127 -5.51 -14.16 3.41
CA THR A 127 -5.73 -14.37 1.97
C THR A 127 -5.17 -13.24 1.12
N LEU A 128 -5.40 -11.98 1.52
CA LEU A 128 -4.87 -10.81 0.80
C LEU A 128 -3.34 -10.73 0.90
N THR A 129 -2.80 -11.03 2.08
CA THR A 129 -1.35 -11.10 2.31
C THR A 129 -0.72 -12.21 1.46
N ALA A 130 -1.36 -13.37 1.36
CA ALA A 130 -0.90 -14.48 0.53
C ALA A 130 -0.94 -14.13 -0.96
N ALA A 131 -1.96 -13.41 -1.43
CA ALA A 131 -2.06 -12.92 -2.80
C ALA A 131 -0.90 -11.98 -3.17
N LEU A 132 -0.47 -11.13 -2.23
CA LEU A 132 0.65 -10.22 -2.46
C LEU A 132 2.00 -10.96 -2.51
N ALA A 133 2.13 -12.07 -1.78
CA ALA A 133 3.35 -12.88 -1.77
C ALA A 133 3.49 -13.78 -3.00
N ASP A 134 2.40 -14.47 -3.39
CA ASP A 134 2.43 -15.56 -4.38
C ASP A 134 1.61 -15.21 -5.65
N PRO A 135 2.22 -15.21 -6.86
CA PRO A 135 1.53 -14.92 -8.11
C PRO A 135 0.39 -15.90 -8.46
N GLY A 136 0.50 -17.17 -8.06
CA GLY A 136 -0.54 -18.18 -8.23
C GLY A 136 -1.76 -17.87 -7.36
N ILE A 137 -1.53 -17.53 -6.09
CA ILE A 137 -2.60 -17.10 -5.18
C ILE A 137 -3.20 -15.77 -5.65
N ALA A 138 -2.38 -14.85 -6.18
CA ALA A 138 -2.87 -13.62 -6.78
C ALA A 138 -3.88 -13.89 -7.91
N ARG A 139 -3.58 -14.81 -8.83
CA ARG A 139 -4.49 -15.19 -9.93
C ARG A 139 -5.79 -15.82 -9.42
N ASP A 140 -5.71 -16.71 -8.44
CA ASP A 140 -6.89 -17.31 -7.80
C ASP A 140 -7.77 -16.23 -7.17
N VAL A 141 -7.16 -15.26 -6.49
CA VAL A 141 -7.86 -14.15 -5.85
C VAL A 141 -8.49 -13.24 -6.90
N THR A 142 -7.71 -12.75 -7.87
CA THR A 142 -8.17 -11.80 -8.90
C THR A 142 -9.20 -12.39 -9.85
N SER A 143 -9.35 -13.73 -9.91
CA SER A 143 -10.47 -14.38 -10.59
C SER A 143 -11.84 -13.97 -10.03
N GLY A 144 -11.91 -13.50 -8.76
CA GLY A 144 -13.16 -13.12 -8.10
C GLY A 144 -14.09 -14.30 -7.80
N ARG A 145 -13.56 -15.53 -7.81
CA ARG A 145 -14.31 -16.79 -7.66
C ARG A 145 -13.68 -17.72 -6.62
N LEU A 146 -13.12 -17.16 -5.55
CA LEU A 146 -12.57 -17.93 -4.44
C LEU A 146 -13.67 -18.74 -3.74
N THR A 147 -13.35 -19.99 -3.39
CA THR A 147 -14.24 -20.89 -2.65
C THR A 147 -13.85 -21.08 -1.19
N ALA A 148 -12.58 -20.85 -0.84
CA ALA A 148 -12.06 -20.88 0.52
C ALA A 148 -10.91 -19.87 0.66
N GLY A 149 -10.59 -19.45 1.90
CA GLY A 149 -9.40 -18.65 2.18
C GLY A 149 -8.12 -19.35 1.72
N ARG A 150 -7.09 -18.55 1.41
CA ARG A 150 -5.77 -19.04 1.02
C ARG A 150 -4.76 -18.55 2.04
N GLU A 151 -3.83 -19.40 2.46
CA GLU A 151 -2.72 -19.01 3.31
C GLU A 151 -1.40 -19.27 2.58
N PHE A 152 -0.44 -18.37 2.75
CA PHE A 152 0.91 -18.53 2.22
C PHE A 152 1.72 -19.41 3.17
N VAL A 153 2.04 -20.64 2.75
CA VAL A 153 2.93 -21.54 3.49
C VAL A 153 4.35 -21.35 2.96
N GLY A 154 5.01 -20.29 3.42
CA GLY A 154 6.38 -19.95 3.05
C GLY A 154 7.33 -20.00 4.24
N PHE A 155 7.50 -21.17 4.84
CA PHE A 155 8.73 -21.67 5.46
C PHE A 155 8.49 -23.16 5.77
N GLY A 156 9.53 -24.00 5.58
CA GLY A 156 9.47 -25.48 5.52
C GLY A 156 8.45 -26.17 6.43
N GLY A 157 7.71 -27.11 5.85
CA GLY A 157 6.51 -27.68 6.45
C GLY A 157 6.73 -28.57 7.67
N ILE A 158 5.69 -28.63 8.49
CA ILE A 158 5.14 -29.86 9.05
C ILE A 158 3.67 -29.63 9.36
N ALA A 159 2.87 -30.63 9.00
CA ALA A 159 1.47 -30.75 9.37
C ALA A 159 1.30 -31.02 10.87
N SER A 160 0.08 -30.72 11.33
CA SER A 160 -0.61 -31.31 12.49
C SER A 160 -0.43 -30.65 13.86
N GLY A 161 -1.56 -30.38 14.52
CA GLY A 161 -1.67 -30.53 15.97
C GLY A 161 -2.38 -29.39 16.69
N GLU A 162 -3.47 -29.74 17.38
CA GLU A 162 -4.31 -28.93 18.27
C GLU A 162 -3.54 -28.16 19.38
N PRO A 163 -4.14 -27.11 19.98
CA PRO A 163 -3.53 -26.40 21.09
C PRO A 163 -3.80 -27.14 22.40
N THR A 164 -2.73 -27.63 23.05
CA THR A 164 -2.80 -28.06 24.45
C THR A 164 -1.89 -27.24 25.35
N ASP A 165 -2.50 -26.98 26.49
CA ASP A 165 -2.13 -26.26 27.70
C ASP A 165 -0.69 -26.47 28.23
N ALA A 166 -0.23 -25.48 28.98
CA ALA A 166 1.02 -25.50 29.76
C ALA A 166 0.99 -26.62 30.84
N PRO A 167 2.14 -27.08 31.42
CA PRO A 167 2.81 -26.29 32.48
C PRO A 167 4.32 -26.58 32.67
N SER A 168 5.05 -25.76 33.44
CA SER A 168 6.12 -26.27 34.32
C SER A 168 6.58 -25.28 35.39
N ARG A 169 6.72 -25.81 36.60
CA ARG A 169 7.19 -25.19 37.86
C ARG A 169 8.40 -26.00 38.36
N ALA A 170 9.47 -25.29 38.75
CA ALA A 170 10.55 -25.65 39.70
C ALA A 170 11.43 -26.89 39.35
N SER A 171 12.67 -27.10 39.80
CA SER A 171 13.53 -26.57 40.86
C SER A 171 14.97 -27.11 40.65
N ARG A 172 16.04 -26.38 41.02
CA ARG A 172 17.14 -26.87 41.89
C ARG A 172 18.30 -25.86 42.05
N ALA A 173 18.49 -25.44 43.31
CA ALA A 173 19.76 -25.01 43.93
C ALA A 173 20.53 -26.28 44.44
N PRO A 174 21.68 -26.24 45.19
CA PRO A 174 22.42 -25.14 45.88
C PRO A 174 23.96 -25.16 45.61
N SER A 175 24.92 -24.41 46.20
CA SER A 175 25.08 -23.77 47.53
C SER A 175 26.35 -22.85 47.58
N ALA A 176 26.21 -21.68 48.23
CA ALA A 176 27.08 -20.94 49.18
C ALA A 176 28.59 -20.62 48.88
N ARG A 177 29.23 -19.54 49.39
CA ARG A 177 28.93 -18.58 50.47
C ARG A 177 29.91 -17.36 50.48
N ALA A 178 29.42 -16.21 51.01
CA ALA A 178 30.05 -15.20 51.90
C ALA A 178 31.24 -14.33 51.39
N THR A 179 31.39 -13.04 51.74
CA THR A 179 30.73 -12.14 52.73
C THR A 179 31.08 -10.66 52.46
N ASP A 180 30.25 -9.80 53.04
CA ASP A 180 30.15 -8.33 53.02
C ASP A 180 31.34 -7.54 53.58
N ALA A 181 31.42 -6.25 53.21
CA ALA A 181 31.57 -5.14 54.17
C ALA A 181 31.20 -3.79 53.50
N ASP A 182 30.32 -3.07 54.18
CA ASP A 182 29.75 -1.76 53.83
C ASP A 182 30.27 -0.67 54.79
N ASP A 183 30.15 0.56 54.27
CA ASP A 183 29.90 1.84 54.91
C ASP A 183 30.98 2.65 55.68
N GLY A 184 30.86 3.98 55.50
CA GLY A 184 31.06 4.94 56.58
C GLY A 184 32.13 6.02 56.37
N GLY A 185 31.79 7.08 55.64
CA GLY A 185 32.51 8.36 55.70
C GLY A 185 31.90 9.33 56.72
N ALA A 186 32.74 10.11 57.43
CA ALA A 186 32.45 11.49 57.87
C ALA A 186 33.64 12.18 58.57
N ALA A 187 34.07 13.29 57.97
CA ALA A 187 34.37 14.61 58.54
C ALA A 187 35.17 14.82 59.86
N ALA A 188 36.29 15.56 59.68
CA ALA A 188 36.60 16.88 60.28
C ALA A 188 37.22 17.03 61.69
N LYS A 189 38.45 17.57 61.64
CA LYS A 189 38.99 18.77 62.33
C LYS A 189 39.43 18.74 63.81
N THR A 190 40.68 19.22 63.95
CA THR A 190 41.27 20.13 64.97
C THR A 190 41.49 19.64 66.40
N SER A 191 42.76 19.56 66.82
CA SER A 191 43.41 20.59 67.67
C SER A 191 44.77 20.10 68.20
N ALA A 192 45.77 20.98 68.17
CA ALA A 192 46.99 20.94 68.99
C ALA A 192 46.66 21.60 70.37
N PRO A 193 47.55 21.72 71.40
CA PRO A 193 49.03 21.64 71.33
C PRO A 193 49.81 21.22 72.63
N ARG A 194 51.16 21.34 72.57
CA ARG A 194 52.19 21.52 73.65
C ARG A 194 52.54 20.25 74.48
N SER A 195 53.79 19.97 74.90
CA SER A 195 54.94 20.83 75.21
C SER A 195 56.29 20.05 75.27
N ARG A 196 57.37 20.79 74.93
CA ARG A 196 58.77 20.81 75.43
C ARG A 196 59.44 19.54 76.02
N ALA A 197 60.61 19.22 75.47
CA ALA A 197 61.84 19.08 76.26
C ALA A 197 63.07 19.40 75.40
N HIS A 198 64.06 20.00 76.04
CA HIS A 198 65.27 20.61 75.49
C HIS A 198 66.41 19.58 75.39
N LEU A 199 67.29 19.67 74.38
CA LEU A 199 68.72 19.32 74.52
C LEU A 199 69.57 19.77 73.31
N ARG A 200 70.42 20.76 73.61
CA ARG A 200 71.86 20.87 73.29
C ARG A 200 72.30 20.67 71.82
N VAL A 201 72.52 21.81 71.15
CA VAL A 201 73.40 21.95 69.98
C VAL A 201 74.83 21.61 70.41
N VAL A 202 75.29 20.43 70.00
CA VAL A 202 76.70 20.11 69.87
C VAL A 202 76.99 20.26 68.38
N GLU A 203 77.83 21.22 68.02
CA GLU A 203 78.46 21.31 66.71
C GLU A 203 79.40 20.10 66.57
N PRO A 204 79.14 19.15 65.65
CA PRO A 204 80.12 18.15 65.27
C PRO A 204 80.96 18.69 64.10
N PRO A 205 82.18 18.18 63.93
CA PRO A 205 83.21 18.74 63.06
C PRO A 205 82.82 18.64 61.58
N GLU A 206 83.48 19.45 60.74
CA GLU A 206 83.37 19.33 59.29
C GLU A 206 83.45 17.86 58.86
N PRO A 207 82.48 17.35 58.08
CA PRO A 207 82.53 15.97 57.64
C PRO A 207 83.75 15.82 56.73
N ASP A 208 84.61 14.87 57.06
CA ASP A 208 85.56 14.27 56.12
C ASP A 208 84.84 14.00 54.78
N PRO A 209 85.50 14.18 53.62
CA PRO A 209 84.88 13.92 52.34
C PRO A 209 84.35 12.48 52.34
N GLU A 210 83.02 12.34 52.38
CA GLU A 210 82.37 11.04 52.34
C GLU A 210 82.96 10.27 51.15
N PRO A 211 83.42 9.01 51.34
CA PRO A 211 83.92 8.24 50.22
C PRO A 211 82.78 8.15 49.20
N GLU A 212 83.01 8.65 47.98
CA GLU A 212 81.98 8.67 46.94
C GLU A 212 81.22 7.33 46.96
N PRO A 213 79.89 7.36 47.14
CA PRO A 213 79.12 6.16 47.39
C PRO A 213 79.33 5.23 46.19
N ARG A 214 80.11 4.16 46.42
CA ARG A 214 80.38 3.16 45.39
C ARG A 214 79.08 2.46 45.09
N GLU A 215 78.47 2.84 43.98
CA GLU A 215 77.20 2.33 43.50
C GLU A 215 77.18 0.81 43.62
N THR A 216 76.28 0.30 44.46
CA THR A 216 76.24 -1.14 44.74
C THR A 216 75.67 -1.87 43.53
N ALA A 217 75.94 -3.18 43.42
CA ALA A 217 75.32 -3.99 42.37
C ALA A 217 73.78 -3.97 42.45
N ALA A 218 73.21 -3.77 43.64
CA ALA A 218 71.77 -3.63 43.85
C ALA A 218 71.23 -2.30 43.30
N ASP A 219 71.95 -1.19 43.50
CA ASP A 219 71.56 0.12 42.97
C ASP A 219 71.60 0.14 41.44
N ARG A 220 72.63 -0.47 40.84
CA ARG A 220 72.70 -0.67 39.38
C ARG A 220 71.52 -1.49 38.83
N ARG A 221 71.08 -2.53 39.54
CA ARG A 221 69.89 -3.31 39.14
C ARG A 221 68.62 -2.48 39.22
N ARG A 222 68.37 -1.80 40.33
CA ARG A 222 67.20 -0.92 40.49
C ARG A 222 67.18 0.21 39.46
N ARG A 223 68.34 0.78 39.13
CA ARG A 223 68.48 1.81 38.08
C ARG A 223 68.06 1.25 36.73
N ARG A 224 68.58 0.08 36.33
CA ARG A 224 68.19 -0.60 35.09
C ARG A 224 66.71 -0.94 35.05
N GLU A 225 66.14 -1.49 36.12
CA GLU A 225 64.70 -1.79 36.21
C GLU A 225 63.84 -0.53 36.03
N ARG A 226 64.25 0.61 36.61
CA ARG A 226 63.57 1.89 36.42
C ARG A 226 63.71 2.41 34.99
N GLU A 227 64.90 2.29 34.39
CA GLU A 227 65.12 2.67 32.99
C GLU A 227 64.26 1.83 32.04
N ASP A 228 64.21 0.52 32.25
CA ASP A 228 63.37 -0.41 31.49
C ASP A 228 61.88 -0.10 31.68
N ALA A 229 61.45 0.20 32.92
CA ALA A 229 60.07 0.60 33.20
C ALA A 229 59.70 1.92 32.49
N VAL A 230 60.60 2.91 32.47
CA VAL A 230 60.39 4.17 31.73
C VAL A 230 60.37 3.93 30.22
N ALA A 231 61.25 3.08 29.69
CA ALA A 231 61.24 2.71 28.27
C ALA A 231 59.94 1.99 27.87
N ASN A 232 59.46 1.06 28.70
CA ASN A 232 58.18 0.39 28.51
C ASN A 232 57.00 1.37 28.55
N ALA A 233 56.99 2.28 29.53
CA ALA A 233 55.94 3.30 29.65
C ALA A 233 55.93 4.26 28.45
N ARG A 234 57.10 4.62 27.90
CA ARG A 234 57.20 5.42 26.67
C ARG A 234 56.63 4.68 25.46
N ARG A 235 57.00 3.42 25.25
CA ARG A 235 56.44 2.58 24.17
C ARG A 235 54.93 2.45 24.28
N ALA A 236 54.41 2.13 25.47
CA ALA A 236 52.97 2.02 25.70
C ALA A 236 52.24 3.35 25.42
N ARG A 237 52.85 4.49 25.74
CA ARG A 237 52.28 5.81 25.43
C ARG A 237 52.26 6.09 23.93
N GLU A 238 53.32 5.74 23.20
CA GLU A 238 53.38 5.89 21.74
C GLU A 238 52.33 5.01 21.05
N GLU A 239 52.25 3.73 21.43
CA GLU A 239 51.22 2.81 20.94
C GLU A 239 49.79 3.32 21.22
N ALA A 240 49.54 3.83 22.44
CA ALA A 240 48.25 4.43 22.78
C ALA A 240 47.95 5.72 22.00
N ALA A 241 48.98 6.53 21.71
CA ALA A 241 48.83 7.75 20.92
C ALA A 241 48.50 7.44 19.46
N ASP A 242 49.15 6.43 18.87
CA ASP A 242 48.87 5.97 17.51
C ASP A 242 47.48 5.31 17.42
N ALA A 243 47.13 4.46 18.38
CA ALA A 243 45.78 3.91 18.47
C ALA A 243 44.71 5.00 18.60
N SER A 244 44.96 6.04 19.41
CA SER A 244 44.04 7.18 19.52
C SER A 244 43.96 8.01 18.25
N ARG A 245 45.03 8.10 17.46
CA ARG A 245 45.03 8.79 16.16
C ARG A 245 44.16 8.03 15.16
N THR A 246 44.40 6.73 15.01
CA THR A 246 43.61 5.88 14.10
C THR A 246 42.13 5.86 14.50
N ALA A 247 41.82 5.80 15.80
CA ALA A 247 40.44 5.86 16.26
C ALA A 247 39.74 7.20 15.94
N ARG A 248 40.48 8.32 15.96
CA ARG A 248 39.94 9.62 15.55
C ARG A 248 39.69 9.70 14.06
N GLU A 249 40.65 9.22 13.25
CA GLU A 249 40.49 9.16 11.79
C GLU A 249 39.26 8.31 11.41
N GLN A 250 39.10 7.14 12.02
CA GLN A 250 37.92 6.29 11.82
C GLN A 250 36.61 6.98 12.25
N LEU A 251 36.62 7.76 13.34
CA LEU A 251 35.45 8.51 13.78
C LEU A 251 35.09 9.64 12.81
N ASP A 252 36.09 10.37 12.31
CA ASP A 252 35.90 11.45 11.35
C ASP A 252 35.36 10.91 10.02
N ASP A 253 35.87 9.78 9.55
CA ASP A 253 35.38 9.11 8.35
C ASP A 253 33.95 8.58 8.53
N ALA A 254 33.66 7.89 9.64
CA ALA A 254 32.31 7.43 9.94
C ALA A 254 31.30 8.58 10.11
N THR A 255 31.75 9.73 10.64
CA THR A 255 30.93 10.94 10.76
C THR A 255 30.64 11.53 9.38
N ARG A 256 31.64 11.61 8.51
CA ARG A 256 31.47 12.08 7.13
C ARG A 256 30.48 11.20 6.36
N GLU A 257 30.65 9.88 6.43
CA GLU A 257 29.73 8.93 5.81
C GLU A 257 28.30 9.10 6.35
N ARG A 258 28.13 9.24 7.67
CA ARG A 258 26.81 9.51 8.27
C ARG A 258 26.18 10.79 7.71
N ASP A 259 26.94 11.87 7.63
CA ASP A 259 26.45 13.17 7.18
C ASP A 259 26.07 13.14 5.69
N GLU A 260 26.84 12.44 4.86
CA GLU A 260 26.51 12.17 3.45
C GLU A 260 25.21 11.36 3.32
N GLN A 261 25.04 10.30 4.14
CA GLN A 261 23.80 9.52 4.15
C GLN A 261 22.59 10.33 4.64
N GLN A 262 22.79 11.23 5.62
CA GLN A 262 21.73 12.12 6.09
C GLN A 262 21.31 13.12 5.01
N GLN A 263 22.27 13.69 4.28
CA GLN A 263 21.97 14.59 3.18
C GLN A 263 21.23 13.86 2.05
N ALA A 264 21.71 12.68 1.65
CA ALA A 264 21.05 11.87 0.63
C ALA A 264 19.62 11.48 1.03
N ALA A 265 19.38 11.19 2.32
CA ALA A 265 18.05 10.91 2.84
C ALA A 265 17.14 12.14 2.79
N ALA A 266 17.64 13.32 3.14
CA ALA A 266 16.89 14.57 3.07
C ALA A 266 16.53 14.93 1.61
N ASP A 267 17.47 14.79 0.68
CA ASP A 267 17.25 15.02 -0.75
C ASP A 267 16.19 14.05 -1.31
N ALA A 268 16.25 12.78 -0.89
CA ALA A 268 15.26 11.76 -1.27
C ALA A 268 13.86 12.06 -0.69
N GLU A 269 13.78 12.56 0.55
CA GLU A 269 12.50 12.95 1.17
C GLU A 269 11.88 14.16 0.46
N GLN A 270 12.69 15.14 0.07
CA GLN A 270 12.23 16.28 -0.71
C GLN A 270 11.73 15.83 -2.09
N ALA A 271 12.51 15.02 -2.81
CA ALA A 271 12.10 14.48 -4.11
C ALA A 271 10.80 13.66 -4.02
N ALA A 272 10.63 12.88 -2.95
CA ALA A 272 9.39 12.13 -2.71
C ALA A 272 8.19 13.05 -2.42
N THR A 273 8.41 14.19 -1.76
CA THR A 273 7.38 15.20 -1.50
C THR A 273 6.97 15.89 -2.79
N ASP A 274 7.93 16.32 -3.60
CA ASP A 274 7.69 16.97 -4.90
C ASP A 274 6.92 16.02 -5.84
N ALA A 275 7.33 14.75 -5.92
CA ALA A 275 6.65 13.74 -6.74
C ALA A 275 5.19 13.48 -6.28
N ARG A 276 4.91 13.52 -4.97
CA ARG A 276 3.54 13.40 -4.46
C ARG A 276 2.67 14.60 -4.84
N GLN A 277 3.22 15.80 -4.78
CA GLN A 277 2.52 17.02 -5.21
C GLN A 277 2.19 16.95 -6.71
N GLU A 278 3.13 16.50 -7.54
CA GLU A 278 2.88 16.32 -8.98
C GLU A 278 1.76 15.29 -9.26
N VAL A 279 1.71 14.19 -8.50
CA VAL A 279 0.62 13.21 -8.60
C VAL A 279 -0.73 13.83 -8.22
N ASP A 280 -0.78 14.64 -7.16
CA ASP A 280 -2.01 15.32 -6.73
C ASP A 280 -2.49 16.34 -7.79
N ASP A 281 -1.58 17.10 -8.38
CA ASP A 281 -1.86 18.05 -9.46
C ASP A 281 -2.38 17.35 -10.71
N LEU A 282 -1.76 16.23 -11.12
CA LEU A 282 -2.20 15.42 -12.25
C LEU A 282 -3.59 14.82 -12.01
N ASN A 283 -3.88 14.36 -10.78
CA ASN A 283 -5.20 13.86 -10.42
C ASN A 283 -6.27 14.97 -10.50
N ALA A 284 -5.96 16.18 -10.02
CA ALA A 284 -6.85 17.33 -10.13
C ALA A 284 -7.14 17.68 -11.60
N ALA A 285 -6.11 17.70 -12.46
CA ALA A 285 -6.27 17.94 -13.89
C ALA A 285 -7.12 16.86 -14.58
N LEU A 286 -6.95 15.59 -14.17
CA LEU A 286 -7.72 14.47 -14.71
C LEU A 286 -9.21 14.53 -14.32
N VAL A 287 -9.54 15.00 -13.11
CA VAL A 287 -10.93 15.25 -12.69
C VAL A 287 -11.57 16.35 -13.55
N ASP A 288 -10.86 17.46 -13.79
CA ASP A 288 -11.34 18.54 -14.66
C ASP A 288 -11.58 18.06 -16.09
N LEU A 289 -10.63 17.31 -16.67
CA LEU A 289 -10.77 16.73 -18.01
C LEU A 289 -11.99 15.79 -18.11
N ARG A 290 -12.25 14.97 -17.09
CA ARG A 290 -13.46 14.13 -17.04
C ARG A 290 -14.74 14.96 -17.02
N HIS A 291 -14.75 16.06 -16.26
CA HIS A 291 -15.91 16.94 -16.22
C HIS A 291 -16.17 17.60 -17.58
N ARG A 292 -15.12 18.08 -18.24
CA ARG A 292 -15.19 18.65 -19.60
C ARG A 292 -15.67 17.62 -20.62
N LEU A 293 -15.18 16.37 -20.55
CA LEU A 293 -15.62 15.29 -21.42
C LEU A 293 -17.11 14.99 -21.23
N ALA A 294 -17.57 14.90 -19.99
CA ALA A 294 -18.99 14.66 -19.69
C ALA A 294 -19.88 15.82 -20.19
N ALA A 295 -19.40 17.06 -20.07
CA ALA A 295 -20.09 18.23 -20.61
C ALA A 295 -20.16 18.19 -22.15
N ALA A 296 -19.06 17.84 -22.81
CA ALA A 296 -18.98 17.69 -24.27
C ALA A 296 -19.91 16.57 -24.77
N GLN A 297 -19.96 15.42 -24.09
CA GLN A 297 -20.88 14.32 -24.42
C GLN A 297 -22.35 14.76 -24.32
N LYS A 298 -22.73 15.45 -23.24
CA LYS A 298 -24.09 16.01 -23.09
C LYS A 298 -24.42 17.03 -24.19
N ALA A 299 -23.45 17.85 -24.58
CA ALA A 299 -23.63 18.80 -25.67
C ALA A 299 -23.81 18.08 -27.02
N SER A 300 -23.05 17.01 -27.28
CA SER A 300 -23.20 16.17 -28.47
C SER A 300 -24.60 15.56 -28.53
N THR A 301 -25.08 14.91 -27.47
CA THR A 301 -26.42 14.30 -27.45
C THR A 301 -27.52 15.34 -27.72
N ARG A 302 -27.40 16.54 -27.14
CA ARG A 302 -28.36 17.63 -27.42
C ARG A 302 -28.31 18.11 -28.86
N ALA A 303 -27.13 18.11 -29.47
CA ALA A 303 -26.97 18.44 -30.89
C ALA A 303 -27.64 17.37 -31.77
N ASP A 304 -27.45 16.09 -31.47
CA ASP A 304 -28.08 14.97 -32.19
C ASP A 304 -29.62 15.02 -32.08
N GLU A 305 -30.15 15.33 -30.89
CA GLU A 305 -31.58 15.53 -30.66
C GLU A 305 -32.13 16.77 -31.40
N ALA A 306 -31.34 17.84 -31.48
CA ALA A 306 -31.71 19.04 -32.23
C ALA A 306 -31.71 18.77 -33.73
N GLU A 307 -30.74 18.05 -34.26
CA GLU A 307 -30.66 17.61 -35.66
C GLU A 307 -31.85 16.73 -36.03
N THR A 308 -32.17 15.74 -35.19
CA THR A 308 -33.33 14.86 -35.41
C THR A 308 -34.64 15.66 -35.47
N ARG A 309 -34.81 16.63 -34.54
CA ARG A 309 -35.98 17.51 -34.55
C ARG A 309 -36.02 18.42 -35.78
N ALA A 310 -34.89 19.01 -36.17
CA ALA A 310 -34.80 19.84 -37.36
C ALA A 310 -35.16 19.04 -38.64
N THR A 311 -34.64 17.81 -38.76
CA THR A 311 -34.93 16.92 -39.88
C THR A 311 -36.41 16.54 -39.94
N SER A 312 -37.02 16.21 -38.79
CA SER A 312 -38.46 15.91 -38.73
C SER A 312 -39.32 17.11 -39.12
N THR A 313 -38.91 18.32 -38.70
CA THR A 313 -39.60 19.58 -39.03
C THR A 313 -39.49 19.89 -40.53
N LEU A 314 -38.29 19.72 -41.10
CA LEU A 314 -38.06 19.89 -42.54
C LEU A 314 -38.98 18.95 -43.35
N HIS A 315 -39.03 17.67 -42.98
CA HIS A 315 -39.88 16.70 -43.67
C HIS A 315 -41.38 17.02 -43.56
N ALA A 316 -41.84 17.54 -42.41
CA ALA A 316 -43.21 18.03 -42.26
C ALA A 316 -43.50 19.22 -43.18
N ARG A 317 -42.57 20.18 -43.27
CA ARG A 317 -42.70 21.34 -44.18
C ARG A 317 -42.69 20.92 -45.65
N GLU A 318 -41.86 19.96 -46.04
CA GLU A 318 -41.88 19.39 -47.40
C GLU A 318 -43.24 18.77 -47.75
N LYS A 319 -43.87 18.07 -46.80
CA LYS A 319 -45.24 17.54 -46.96
C LYS A 319 -46.29 18.64 -47.11
N GLU A 320 -46.19 19.70 -46.31
CA GLU A 320 -47.08 20.86 -46.43
C GLU A 320 -46.92 21.55 -47.79
N VAL A 321 -45.68 21.76 -48.24
CA VAL A 321 -45.37 22.35 -49.56
C VAL A 321 -45.95 21.49 -50.68
N THR A 322 -45.76 20.17 -50.65
CA THR A 322 -46.31 19.27 -51.67
C THR A 322 -47.84 19.22 -51.65
N SER A 323 -48.48 19.36 -50.48
CA SER A 323 -49.93 19.51 -50.40
C SER A 323 -50.40 20.83 -51.00
N ALA A 324 -49.79 21.96 -50.61
CA ALA A 324 -50.12 23.27 -51.15
C ALA A 324 -49.94 23.34 -52.67
N GLN A 325 -48.91 22.68 -53.22
CA GLN A 325 -48.71 22.55 -54.67
C GLN A 325 -49.79 21.73 -55.37
N ARG A 326 -50.43 20.76 -54.70
CA ARG A 326 -51.56 20.03 -55.26
C ARG A 326 -52.82 20.90 -55.23
N ASP A 327 -53.07 21.57 -54.10
CA ASP A 327 -54.21 22.45 -53.93
C ASP A 327 -54.16 23.62 -54.92
N LEU A 328 -52.98 24.22 -55.13
CA LEU A 328 -52.76 25.24 -56.16
C LEU A 328 -53.10 24.70 -57.56
N ARG A 329 -52.59 23.52 -57.94
CA ARG A 329 -52.90 22.91 -59.24
C ARG A 329 -54.39 22.60 -59.42
N HIS A 330 -55.10 22.26 -58.35
CA HIS A 330 -56.55 22.08 -58.38
C HIS A 330 -57.28 23.41 -58.57
N ALA A 331 -56.86 24.46 -57.87
CA ALA A 331 -57.41 25.81 -58.01
C ALA A 331 -57.19 26.36 -59.43
N GLU A 332 -55.97 26.25 -59.98
CA GLU A 332 -55.64 26.66 -61.35
C GLU A 332 -56.49 25.94 -62.41
N ARG A 333 -56.76 24.63 -62.21
CA ARG A 333 -57.66 23.88 -63.10
C ARG A 333 -59.11 24.35 -63.00
N ALA A 334 -59.60 24.57 -61.78
CA ALA A 334 -60.95 25.06 -61.55
C ALA A 334 -61.15 26.46 -62.14
N GLU A 335 -60.15 27.34 -62.01
CA GLU A 335 -60.11 28.65 -62.67
C GLU A 335 -60.19 28.50 -64.19
N ALA A 336 -59.33 27.67 -64.80
CA ALA A 336 -59.34 27.45 -66.24
C ALA A 336 -60.64 26.84 -66.77
N ASP A 337 -61.29 25.97 -66.00
CA ASP A 337 -62.61 25.41 -66.35
C ASP A 337 -63.73 26.46 -66.22
N ALA A 338 -63.67 27.31 -65.19
CA ALA A 338 -64.60 28.42 -65.01
C ALA A 338 -64.47 29.46 -66.14
N THR A 339 -63.24 29.83 -66.52
CA THR A 339 -62.99 30.70 -67.68
C THR A 339 -63.60 30.12 -68.96
N ARG A 340 -63.36 28.83 -69.25
CA ARG A 340 -63.96 28.16 -70.40
C ARG A 340 -65.49 28.09 -70.34
N ALA A 341 -66.07 27.99 -69.15
CA ALA A 341 -67.52 28.02 -68.98
C ALA A 341 -68.11 29.41 -69.25
N VAL A 342 -67.41 30.47 -68.82
CA VAL A 342 -67.76 31.86 -69.14
C VAL A 342 -67.68 32.09 -70.65
N GLU A 343 -66.58 31.72 -71.30
CA GLU A 343 -66.42 31.85 -72.76
C GLU A 343 -67.55 31.15 -73.53
N ARG A 344 -67.89 29.90 -73.16
CA ARG A 344 -69.02 29.18 -73.80
C ARG A 344 -70.37 29.85 -73.56
N ALA A 345 -70.58 30.44 -72.38
CA ALA A 345 -71.82 31.15 -72.07
C ALA A 345 -71.94 32.44 -72.89
N GLU A 346 -70.82 33.16 -73.05
CA GLU A 346 -70.74 34.35 -73.92
C GLU A 346 -70.98 34.00 -75.40
N GLU A 347 -70.39 32.91 -75.91
CA GLU A 347 -70.65 32.40 -77.27
C GLU A 347 -72.13 32.03 -77.47
N ALA A 348 -72.73 31.30 -76.52
CA ALA A 348 -74.14 30.90 -76.60
C ALA A 348 -75.10 32.12 -76.55
N LEU A 349 -74.73 33.18 -75.83
CA LEU A 349 -75.48 34.44 -75.84
C LEU A 349 -75.35 35.15 -77.20
N ALA A 350 -74.16 35.16 -77.80
CA ALA A 350 -73.94 35.74 -79.12
C ALA A 350 -74.72 35.01 -80.24
N ASP A 351 -74.83 33.68 -80.16
CA ASP A 351 -75.62 32.87 -81.10
C ASP A 351 -77.13 33.15 -81.00
N LEU A 352 -77.63 33.50 -79.81
CA LEU A 352 -79.04 33.86 -79.59
C LEU A 352 -79.38 35.25 -80.16
N ASP A 353 -78.44 36.19 -80.12
CA ASP A 353 -78.62 37.55 -80.68
C ASP A 353 -78.43 37.59 -82.22
N GLY A 354 -77.91 36.52 -82.83
CA GLY A 354 -77.67 36.40 -84.27
C GLY A 354 -78.76 35.71 -85.09
N ALA A 355 -79.82 35.17 -84.46
CA ALA A 355 -80.94 34.44 -85.08
C ALA A 355 -82.20 35.30 -85.23
#